data_AF-A0A7S2LZB4-F1
#
_entry.id   AF-A0A7S2LZB4-F1
#
_cell.length_a   1.000
_cell.length_b   1.000
_cell.length_c   1.000
_cell.angle_alpha   90.00
_cell.angle_beta   90.00
_cell.angle_gamma   90.00
#
_symmetry.space_group_name_H-M   'P 1'
#
loop_
_entity.id
_entity.type
_entity.pdbx_description
1 polymer ?
#
loop_
_entity_poly.entity_id
_entity_poly.type
_entity_poly.pdbx_seq_one_letter_code
_entity_poly.pdbx_strand_id
1 'polypeptide(L)'
;VPGKVVSIYRSHGSLQAAVVPCDTPSLRRILCDRRLILDHGKLAYHRALLTVRARKAAVRTLRWQGFAEAGEFCPCCHSAFDWQSTTKSKKQRCLWMTNCRACGLVVCTSCSTHTQTIQDLGIIDPARICDSCAWRGPDGGAALQR
;
A
#
# COMPACT_ATOMS: atom_id res chain seq x y z
N VAL A 1 27.01 21.00 7.36
CA VAL A 1 26.24 21.60 6.24
C VAL A 1 24.84 21.91 6.76
N PRO A 2 24.40 23.18 6.77
CA PRO A 2 23.01 23.49 7.08
C PRO A 2 22.10 22.89 5.99
N GLY A 3 21.12 22.09 6.40
CA GLY A 3 20.18 21.42 5.50
C GLY A 3 19.00 20.86 6.27
N LYS A 4 17.85 20.71 5.60
CA LYS A 4 16.67 20.05 6.16
C LYS A 4 16.74 18.56 5.86
N VAL A 5 16.50 17.71 6.84
CA VAL A 5 16.37 16.26 6.63
C VAL A 5 14.92 15.95 6.29
N VAL A 6 14.72 15.23 5.18
CA VAL A 6 13.39 14.75 4.75
C VAL A 6 13.35 13.25 4.94
N SER A 7 12.42 12.78 5.77
CA SER A 7 12.14 11.35 5.96
C SER A 7 10.97 10.94 5.09
N ILE A 8 11.20 10.00 4.16
CA ILE A 8 10.16 9.38 3.33
C ILE A 8 9.79 8.04 3.97
N TYR A 9 8.49 7.81 4.21
CA TYR A 9 8.00 6.60 4.88
C TYR A 9 6.72 6.09 4.21
N ARG A 10 6.42 4.80 4.43
CA ARG A 10 5.16 4.20 3.96
C ARG A 10 4.07 4.38 5.01
N SER A 11 2.91 4.86 4.60
CA SER A 11 1.71 4.96 5.43
C SER A 11 0.50 4.58 4.59
N HIS A 12 -0.33 3.66 5.09
CA HIS A 12 -1.58 3.23 4.43
C HIS A 12 -1.38 2.88 2.94
N GLY A 13 -0.34 2.08 2.65
CA GLY A 13 -0.03 1.63 1.30
C GLY A 13 0.64 2.66 0.37
N SER A 14 0.74 3.93 0.78
CA SER A 14 1.32 5.03 0.00
C SER A 14 2.62 5.56 0.61
N LEU A 15 3.41 6.32 -0.15
CA LEU A 15 4.56 7.06 0.38
C LEU A 15 4.12 8.43 0.90
N GLN A 16 4.67 8.83 2.05
CA GLN A 16 4.55 10.15 2.64
C GLN A 16 5.95 10.68 2.96
N ALA A 17 6.05 11.99 3.20
CA ALA A 17 7.29 12.58 3.67
C ALA A 17 7.05 13.69 4.69
N ALA A 18 7.93 13.74 5.69
CA ALA A 18 7.99 14.77 6.71
C ALA A 18 9.40 15.35 6.80
N VAL A 19 9.48 16.64 7.12
CA VAL A 19 10.75 17.27 7.52
C VAL A 19 10.99 16.91 8.98
N VAL A 20 12.18 16.43 9.29
CA VAL A 20 12.54 15.96 10.63
C VAL A 20 13.78 16.70 11.14
N PRO A 21 13.90 16.91 12.46
CA PRO A 21 15.11 17.46 13.06
C PRO A 21 16.34 16.61 12.74
N CYS A 22 17.45 17.26 12.45
CA CYS A 22 18.72 16.59 12.11
C CYS A 22 19.29 15.77 13.28
N ASP A 23 18.86 16.05 14.50
CA ASP A 23 19.29 15.39 15.74
C ASP A 23 18.36 14.24 16.17
N THR A 24 17.35 13.90 15.37
CA THR A 24 16.43 12.77 15.62
C THR A 24 17.23 11.50 15.90
N PRO A 25 17.15 10.89 17.11
CA PRO A 25 18.01 9.77 17.51
C PRO A 25 18.00 8.60 16.53
N SER A 26 16.83 8.26 15.99
CA SER A 26 16.65 7.17 15.02
C SER A 26 17.33 7.41 13.65
N LEU A 27 17.73 8.65 13.35
CA LEU A 27 18.37 9.04 12.09
C LEU A 27 19.85 9.40 12.26
N ARG A 28 20.40 9.29 13.48
CA ARG A 28 21.82 9.57 13.77
C ARG A 28 22.77 8.54 13.16
N ARG A 29 22.26 7.38 12.75
CA ARG A 29 23.05 6.31 12.14
C ARG A 29 22.35 5.82 10.88
N ILE A 30 22.97 6.09 9.73
CA ILE A 30 22.58 5.49 8.46
C ILE A 30 23.46 4.26 8.25
N LEU A 31 22.88 3.07 8.36
CA LEU A 31 23.57 1.83 8.00
C LEU A 31 23.47 1.66 6.48
N CYS A 32 24.56 1.97 5.77
CA CYS A 32 24.62 1.79 4.32
C CYS A 32 24.76 0.30 3.99
N ASP A 33 23.67 -0.31 3.53
CA ASP A 33 23.67 -1.61 2.86
C ASP A 33 23.71 -1.43 1.33
N ARG A 34 24.16 -2.45 0.58
CA ARG A 34 24.17 -2.42 -0.89
C ARG A 34 22.79 -2.09 -1.48
N ARG A 35 21.71 -2.55 -0.86
CA ARG A 35 20.32 -2.24 -1.26
C ARG A 35 19.98 -0.76 -1.05
N LEU A 36 20.50 -0.15 0.02
CA LEU A 36 20.29 1.26 0.32
C LEU A 36 20.88 2.16 -0.78
N ILE A 37 22.04 1.79 -1.32
CA ILE A 37 22.69 2.52 -2.43
C ILE A 37 21.83 2.47 -3.71
N LEU A 38 21.21 1.33 -4.00
CA LEU A 38 20.31 1.18 -5.15
C LEU A 38 18.99 1.95 -4.94
N ASP A 39 18.40 1.84 -3.74
CA ASP A 39 17.15 2.51 -3.39
C ASP A 39 17.28 4.04 -3.30
N HIS A 40 18.48 4.56 -3.00
CA HIS A 40 18.80 5.99 -2.99
C HIS A 40 19.47 6.48 -4.27
N GLY A 41 19.49 5.67 -5.34
CA GLY A 41 19.92 6.12 -6.65
C GLY A 41 19.05 7.26 -7.18
N LYS A 42 19.62 8.15 -7.99
CA LYS A 42 18.97 9.39 -8.49
C LYS A 42 17.52 9.20 -8.95
N LEU A 43 17.27 8.17 -9.77
CA LEU A 43 15.93 7.89 -10.32
C LEU A 43 14.94 7.35 -9.28
N ALA A 44 15.39 6.44 -8.40
CA ALA A 44 14.54 5.85 -7.36
C ALA A 44 14.09 6.92 -6.35
N TYR A 45 15.03 7.76 -5.93
CA TYR A 45 14.74 8.89 -5.05
C TYR A 45 13.78 9.90 -5.69
N HIS A 46 14.02 10.27 -6.96
CA HIS A 46 13.14 11.17 -7.70
C HIS A 46 11.71 10.61 -7.82
N ARG A 47 11.56 9.32 -8.16
CA ARG A 47 10.25 8.64 -8.21
C ARG A 47 9.54 8.67 -6.86
N ALA A 48 10.26 8.40 -5.76
CA ALA A 48 9.69 8.47 -4.42
C ALA A 48 9.14 9.87 -4.09
N LEU A 49 9.87 10.93 -4.46
CA LEU A 49 9.40 12.31 -4.29
C LEU A 49 8.18 12.63 -5.14
N LEU A 50 8.10 12.14 -6.38
CA LEU A 50 6.92 12.28 -7.22
C LEU A 50 5.71 11.59 -6.61
N THR A 51 5.88 10.37 -6.08
CA THR A 51 4.81 9.64 -5.38
C THR A 51 4.34 10.38 -4.14
N VAL A 52 5.25 10.96 -3.35
CA VAL A 52 4.87 11.81 -2.20
C VAL A 52 4.11 13.06 -2.65
N ARG A 53 4.55 13.72 -3.72
CA ARG A 53 3.86 14.89 -4.28
C ARG A 53 2.46 14.53 -4.74
N ALA A 54 2.31 13.43 -5.49
CA ALA A 54 1.02 12.95 -5.94
C ALA A 54 0.10 12.59 -4.77
N ARG A 55 0.63 11.92 -3.73
CA ARG A 55 -0.14 11.61 -2.53
C ARG A 55 -0.62 12.85 -1.77
N LYS A 56 0.19 13.92 -1.73
CA LYS A 56 -0.22 15.21 -1.16
C LYS A 56 -1.29 15.92 -1.98
N ALA A 57 -1.31 15.72 -3.29
CA ALA A 57 -2.30 16.26 -4.21
C ALA A 57 -3.54 15.36 -4.38
N ALA A 58 -3.59 14.21 -3.69
CA ALA A 58 -4.69 13.27 -3.77
C ALA A 58 -6.00 13.91 -3.29
N VAL A 59 -7.04 13.78 -4.10
CA VAL A 59 -8.39 14.31 -3.78
C VAL A 59 -9.21 13.34 -2.95
N ARG A 60 -8.82 12.06 -2.93
CA ARG A 60 -9.49 11.00 -2.16
C ARG A 60 -8.58 10.47 -1.05
N THR A 61 -9.19 10.25 0.09
CA THR A 61 -8.61 9.49 1.20
C THR A 61 -9.37 8.17 1.36
N LEU A 62 -8.73 7.18 1.98
CA LEU A 62 -9.36 5.91 2.28
C LEU A 62 -8.93 5.41 3.65
N ARG A 63 -9.79 4.62 4.28
CA ARG A 63 -9.44 3.88 5.50
C ARG A 63 -8.68 2.62 5.10
N TRP A 64 -7.46 2.49 5.61
CA TRP A 64 -6.66 1.29 5.44
C TRP A 64 -7.00 0.27 6.52
N GLN A 65 -7.54 -0.87 6.14
CA GLN A 65 -7.92 -1.91 7.10
C GLN A 65 -6.68 -2.67 7.60
N GLY A 66 -6.55 -2.81 8.92
CA GLY A 66 -5.53 -3.66 9.51
C GLY A 66 -5.86 -5.15 9.35
N PHE A 67 -4.84 -6.02 9.28
CA PHE A 67 -5.06 -7.48 9.19
C PHE A 67 -5.81 -8.07 10.39
N ALA A 68 -5.69 -7.45 11.56
CA ALA A 68 -6.44 -7.84 12.75
C ALA A 68 -7.93 -7.45 12.68
N GLU A 69 -8.27 -6.42 11.89
CA GLU A 69 -9.64 -5.95 11.66
C GLU A 69 -10.32 -6.69 10.50
N ALA A 70 -9.60 -7.57 9.79
CA ALA A 70 -10.17 -8.38 8.73
C ALA A 70 -11.03 -9.50 9.34
N GLY A 71 -12.26 -9.64 8.84
CA GLY A 71 -13.15 -10.75 9.19
C GLY A 71 -12.57 -12.11 8.78
N GLU A 72 -13.30 -13.20 9.02
CA GLU A 72 -12.77 -14.55 8.75
C GLU A 72 -12.60 -14.85 7.25
N PHE A 73 -13.41 -14.20 6.42
CA PHE A 73 -13.51 -14.45 4.98
C PHE A 73 -13.08 -13.24 4.15
N CYS A 74 -12.54 -13.51 2.97
CA CYS A 74 -12.20 -12.49 1.98
C CYS A 74 -13.49 -11.81 1.47
N PRO A 75 -13.60 -10.46 1.49
CA PRO A 75 -14.81 -9.78 1.01
C PRO A 75 -14.98 -9.82 -0.52
N CYS A 76 -14.01 -10.36 -1.27
CA CYS A 76 -14.12 -10.55 -2.71
C CYS A 76 -14.68 -11.92 -3.09
N CYS A 77 -14.07 -13.02 -2.60
CA CYS A 77 -14.47 -14.38 -2.95
C CYS A 77 -15.26 -15.11 -1.85
N HIS A 78 -15.43 -14.50 -0.68
CA HIS A 78 -16.09 -15.08 0.50
C HIS A 78 -15.47 -16.39 1.02
N SER A 79 -14.29 -16.75 0.53
CA SER A 79 -13.51 -17.89 1.03
C SER A 79 -12.62 -17.46 2.20
N ALA A 80 -12.24 -18.41 3.06
CA ALA A 80 -11.20 -18.18 4.06
C ALA A 80 -9.90 -17.71 3.37
N PHE A 81 -9.16 -16.78 3.96
CA PHE A 81 -7.99 -16.19 3.30
C PHE A 81 -6.94 -17.22 2.88
N ASP A 82 -6.73 -18.25 3.70
CA ASP A 82 -5.74 -19.31 3.48
C ASP A 82 -6.35 -20.57 2.84
N TRP A 83 -7.45 -20.45 2.08
CA TRP A 83 -8.16 -21.61 1.51
C TRP A 83 -7.27 -22.51 0.63
N GLN A 84 -6.27 -21.93 -0.04
CA GLN A 84 -5.29 -22.66 -0.86
C GLN A 84 -4.20 -23.36 -0.05
N SER A 85 -4.11 -23.07 1.25
CA SER A 85 -3.09 -23.61 2.14
C SER A 85 -3.58 -24.84 2.87
N THR A 86 -2.73 -25.88 2.89
CA THR A 86 -2.90 -27.08 3.71
C THR A 86 -2.69 -26.80 5.20
N THR A 87 -1.87 -25.80 5.54
CA THR A 87 -1.65 -25.35 6.92
C THR A 87 -2.67 -24.29 7.31
N LYS A 88 -3.26 -24.42 8.50
CA LYS A 88 -4.16 -23.43 9.11
C LYS A 88 -3.51 -22.84 10.36
N SER A 89 -3.04 -21.60 10.27
CA SER A 89 -2.51 -20.86 11.42
C SER A 89 -2.71 -19.36 11.23
N LYS A 90 -2.68 -18.59 12.32
CA LYS A 90 -2.77 -17.12 12.25
C LYS A 90 -1.69 -16.52 11.34
N LYS A 91 -0.46 -17.04 11.43
CA LYS A 91 0.65 -16.62 10.57
C LYS A 91 0.35 -16.93 9.11
N GLN A 92 -0.10 -18.15 8.82
CA GLN A 92 -0.42 -18.57 7.46
C GLN A 92 -1.55 -17.71 6.88
N ARG A 93 -2.63 -17.50 7.63
CA ARG A 93 -3.70 -16.56 7.26
C ARG A 93 -3.16 -15.19 6.88
N CYS A 94 -2.26 -14.62 7.67
CA CYS A 94 -1.64 -13.32 7.37
C CYS A 94 -0.79 -13.32 6.09
N LEU A 95 -0.13 -14.43 5.72
CA LEU A 95 0.62 -14.52 4.47
C LEU A 95 -0.30 -14.48 3.24
N TRP A 96 -1.52 -14.98 3.36
CA TRP A 96 -2.52 -14.95 2.31
C TRP A 96 -3.40 -13.69 2.31
N MET A 97 -3.22 -12.79 3.28
CA MET A 97 -3.90 -11.50 3.33
C MET A 97 -3.09 -10.42 2.60
N THR A 98 -3.79 -9.50 1.94
CA THR A 98 -3.20 -8.29 1.36
C THR A 98 -4.22 -7.17 1.30
N ASN A 99 -3.78 -5.92 1.35
CA ASN A 99 -4.67 -4.77 1.21
C ASN A 99 -4.81 -4.35 -0.25
N CYS A 100 -6.04 -4.12 -0.70
CA CYS A 100 -6.31 -3.44 -1.96
C CYS A 100 -5.93 -1.95 -1.85
N ARG A 101 -5.14 -1.43 -2.81
CA ARG A 101 -4.74 -0.01 -2.79
C ARG A 101 -5.85 0.96 -3.22
N ALA A 102 -6.91 0.47 -3.85
CA ALA A 102 -8.05 1.31 -4.27
C ALA A 102 -9.09 1.52 -3.16
N CYS A 103 -9.44 0.47 -2.41
CA CYS A 103 -10.48 0.52 -1.37
C CYS A 103 -9.95 0.38 0.07
N GLY A 104 -8.69 -0.05 0.26
CA GLY A 104 -8.08 -0.21 1.58
C GLY A 104 -8.42 -1.50 2.34
N LEU A 105 -9.41 -2.27 1.85
CA LEU A 105 -9.84 -3.53 2.46
C LEU A 105 -8.79 -4.63 2.36
N VAL A 106 -8.79 -5.54 3.32
CA VAL A 106 -7.99 -6.77 3.30
C VAL A 106 -8.73 -7.83 2.47
N VAL A 107 -8.03 -8.36 1.47
CA VAL A 107 -8.49 -9.41 0.55
C VAL A 107 -7.46 -10.54 0.50
N CYS A 108 -7.82 -11.71 -0.01
CA CYS A 108 -6.83 -12.76 -0.22
C CYS A 108 -5.90 -12.40 -1.40
N THR A 109 -4.67 -12.90 -1.38
CA THR A 109 -3.69 -12.65 -2.45
C THR A 109 -4.22 -13.12 -3.81
N SER A 110 -5.01 -14.20 -3.85
CA SER A 110 -5.65 -14.72 -5.06
C SER A 110 -6.68 -13.75 -5.67
N CYS A 111 -7.39 -12.97 -4.86
CA CYS A 111 -8.39 -11.96 -5.32
C CYS A 111 -7.77 -10.59 -5.64
N SER A 112 -6.45 -10.53 -5.84
CA SER A 112 -5.74 -9.25 -5.99
C SER A 112 -4.60 -9.34 -6.99
N THR A 113 -4.81 -10.04 -8.10
CA THR A 113 -3.80 -10.24 -9.15
C THR A 113 -3.64 -9.03 -10.05
N HIS A 114 -4.60 -8.11 -10.04
CA HIS A 114 -4.60 -6.90 -10.87
C HIS A 114 -3.76 -5.77 -10.26
N THR A 115 -3.21 -4.94 -11.15
CA THR A 115 -2.52 -3.70 -10.78
C THR A 115 -3.05 -2.53 -11.61
N GLN A 116 -3.15 -1.36 -10.98
CA GLN A 116 -3.59 -0.13 -11.64
C GLN A 116 -2.98 1.09 -10.98
N THR A 117 -2.82 2.17 -11.74
CA THR A 117 -2.56 3.50 -11.17
C THR A 117 -3.87 4.08 -10.62
N ILE A 118 -3.80 4.78 -9.50
CA ILE A 118 -4.97 5.26 -8.75
C ILE A 118 -4.73 6.74 -8.44
N GLN A 119 -4.92 7.57 -9.47
CA GLN A 119 -4.50 8.98 -9.48
C GLN A 119 -5.22 9.82 -8.42
N ASP A 120 -6.50 9.57 -8.19
CA ASP A 120 -7.30 10.27 -7.17
C ASP A 120 -6.83 10.01 -5.73
N LEU A 121 -6.14 8.87 -5.49
CA LEU A 121 -5.41 8.57 -4.25
C LEU A 121 -3.95 9.00 -4.27
N GLY A 122 -3.46 9.55 -5.39
CA GLY A 122 -2.06 9.91 -5.58
C GLY A 122 -1.12 8.72 -5.73
N ILE A 123 -1.63 7.58 -6.21
CA ILE A 123 -0.85 6.37 -6.51
C ILE A 123 -0.54 6.37 -8.01
N ILE A 124 0.63 6.87 -8.37
CA ILE A 124 1.03 7.11 -9.77
C ILE A 124 1.69 5.90 -10.44
N ASP A 125 2.26 5.00 -9.65
CA ASP A 125 2.81 3.73 -10.13
C ASP A 125 1.75 2.61 -10.00
N PRO A 126 1.75 1.60 -10.90
CA PRO A 126 0.80 0.49 -10.81
C PRO A 126 0.85 -0.20 -9.44
N ALA A 127 -0.27 -0.19 -8.74
CA ALA A 127 -0.39 -0.79 -7.42
C ALA A 127 -1.44 -1.91 -7.41
N ARG A 128 -1.22 -2.90 -6.55
CA ARG A 128 -2.11 -4.05 -6.37
C ARG A 128 -3.52 -3.60 -5.96
N ILE A 129 -4.52 -4.06 -6.69
CA ILE A 129 -5.93 -3.85 -6.38
C ILE A 129 -6.66 -5.19 -6.32
N CYS A 130 -7.78 -5.24 -5.60
CA CYS A 130 -8.63 -6.43 -5.60
C CYS A 130 -9.47 -6.52 -6.88
N ASP A 131 -9.93 -7.72 -7.19
CA ASP A 131 -10.75 -7.99 -8.38
C ASP A 131 -12.01 -7.12 -8.38
N SER A 132 -12.67 -6.95 -7.23
CA SER A 132 -13.84 -6.06 -7.14
C SER A 132 -13.50 -4.59 -7.46
N CYS A 133 -12.27 -4.14 -7.27
CA CYS A 133 -11.85 -2.80 -7.68
C CYS A 133 -11.39 -2.75 -9.14
N ALA A 134 -10.78 -3.82 -9.65
CA ALA A 134 -10.35 -3.92 -11.04
C ALA A 134 -11.52 -4.00 -12.02
N TRP A 135 -12.59 -4.69 -11.62
CA TRP A 135 -13.74 -4.99 -12.48
C TRP A 135 -14.97 -4.14 -12.19
N ARG A 136 -14.87 -3.17 -11.28
CA ARG A 136 -15.92 -2.16 -11.13
C ARG A 136 -15.95 -1.33 -12.41
N GLY A 137 -17.02 -1.47 -13.19
CA GLY A 137 -17.38 -0.52 -14.24
C GLY A 137 -17.68 0.87 -13.66
N PRO A 138 -18.03 1.86 -14.50
CA PRO A 138 -18.34 3.22 -14.05
C PRO A 138 -19.43 3.28 -12.95
N ASP A 139 -20.31 2.28 -12.90
CA ASP A 139 -21.40 2.16 -11.90
C ASP A 139 -20.94 1.66 -10.52
N GLY A 140 -19.68 1.25 -10.37
CA GLY A 140 -19.08 0.93 -9.09
C GLY A 140 -19.83 -0.15 -8.29
N GLY A 141 -20.00 0.09 -6.98
CA GLY A 141 -20.73 -0.82 -6.09
C GLY A 141 -22.25 -0.84 -6.28
N ALA A 142 -22.82 0.11 -7.05
CA ALA A 142 -24.25 0.14 -7.33
C ALA A 142 -24.69 -1.02 -8.24
N ALA A 143 -23.77 -1.56 -9.04
CA ALA A 143 -24.01 -2.75 -9.86
C ALA A 143 -24.24 -4.04 -9.04
N LEU A 144 -23.80 -4.08 -7.78
CA LEU A 144 -23.93 -5.25 -6.88
C LEU A 144 -25.21 -5.23 -6.04
N GLN A 145 -26.05 -4.21 -6.18
CA GLN A 145 -27.32 -4.05 -5.44
C GLN A 145 -28.55 -4.37 -6.30
N ARG A 146 -28.37 -4.92 -7.52
CA ARG A 146 -29.44 -5.39 -8.40
C ARG A 146 -29.52 -6.91 -8.42
#